data_AF-A0L0K1-F1
#
_entry.id   AF-A0L0K1-F1
#
_cell.length_a   1.000
_cell.length_b   1.000
_cell.length_c   1.000
_cell.angle_alpha   90.00
_cell.angle_beta   90.00
_cell.angle_gamma   90.00
#
_symmetry.space_group_name_H-M   'P 1'
#
loop_
_entity.id
_entity.type
_entity.pdbx_description
1 polymer ?
#
loop_
_entity_poly.entity_id
_entity_poly.type
_entity_poly.pdbx_seq_one_letter_code
_entity_poly.pdbx_strand_id
1 'polypeptide(L)'
;MLKFSDLTAKTHRFRLWHVVGIIVILSSIVLGTYAMSFNSKQLNLSCLAKLYQSPFMAESLPAFSQSLALDVAIEANHAKLSYRYAQDGQDLAALIYRGKVSALEPGTMTYKLNLDQANLKMDLLQTEVPDLMRAEVRKSRQALFEQGRMSFDMQIVDMDTLNDFVLIKFYPSGHLWACRSH
;
A
#
# COMPACT_ATOMS: atom_id res chain seq x y z
N MET A 1 -49.04 59.73 8.86
CA MET A 1 -47.60 59.45 8.72
C MET A 1 -47.30 58.11 9.38
N LEU A 2 -46.83 57.16 8.56
CA LEU A 2 -46.15 55.87 8.83
C LEU A 2 -46.69 54.92 9.93
N LYS A 3 -47.44 53.91 9.46
CA LYS A 3 -47.85 52.70 10.18
C LYS A 3 -46.65 51.78 10.42
N PHE A 4 -46.28 51.59 11.68
CA PHE A 4 -45.48 50.45 12.14
C PHE A 4 -46.40 49.24 12.33
N SER A 5 -46.68 48.48 11.27
CA SER A 5 -47.40 47.22 11.39
C SER A 5 -47.15 46.37 10.16
N ASP A 6 -45.96 45.78 10.06
CA ASP A 6 -45.70 44.59 9.23
C ASP A 6 -44.42 43.89 9.72
N LEU A 7 -44.49 43.37 10.94
CA LEU A 7 -43.59 42.33 11.44
C LEU A 7 -44.46 41.21 12.01
N THR A 8 -45.17 40.50 11.14
CA THR A 8 -45.90 39.28 11.52
C THR A 8 -45.30 38.08 10.78
N ALA A 9 -44.47 37.36 11.52
CA ALA A 9 -44.35 35.90 11.55
C ALA A 9 -44.83 35.16 10.29
N LYS A 10 -43.94 34.97 9.32
CA LYS A 10 -44.09 33.94 8.29
C LYS A 10 -43.59 32.59 8.84
N THR A 11 -44.33 32.05 9.80
CA THR A 11 -44.04 30.77 10.45
C THR A 11 -44.33 29.60 9.51
N HIS A 12 -43.26 29.06 8.95
CA HIS A 12 -42.88 27.65 9.09
C HIS A 12 -43.96 26.59 8.80
N ARG A 13 -44.51 26.59 7.58
CA ARG A 13 -45.16 25.42 7.00
C ARG A 13 -44.20 24.68 6.06
N PHE A 14 -42.98 24.44 6.53
CA PHE A 14 -42.05 23.54 5.85
C PHE A 14 -42.63 22.13 6.00
N ARG A 15 -43.33 21.67 4.96
CA ARG A 15 -44.02 20.37 4.93
C ARG A 15 -43.00 19.31 5.33
N LEU A 16 -43.28 18.48 6.33
CA LEU A 16 -42.39 17.44 6.90
C LEU A 16 -41.59 16.67 5.84
N TRP A 17 -42.20 16.44 4.67
CA TRP A 17 -41.59 15.88 3.48
C TRP A 17 -40.30 16.57 2.97
N HIS A 18 -40.21 17.89 3.08
CA HIS A 18 -39.02 18.65 2.68
C HIS A 18 -37.89 18.46 3.69
N VAL A 19 -38.21 18.33 4.98
CA VAL A 19 -37.21 18.03 6.02
C VAL A 19 -36.64 16.63 5.81
N VAL A 20 -37.51 15.64 5.54
CA VAL A 20 -37.08 14.26 5.22
C VAL A 20 -36.23 14.24 3.95
N GLY A 21 -36.63 14.96 2.89
CA GLY A 21 -35.85 15.07 1.67
C GLY A 21 -34.45 15.66 1.90
N ILE A 22 -34.34 16.72 2.70
CA ILE A 22 -33.06 17.32 3.06
C ILE A 22 -32.19 16.34 3.86
N ILE A 23 -32.77 15.61 4.82
CA ILE A 23 -32.02 14.61 5.60
C ILE A 23 -31.51 13.47 4.70
N VAL A 24 -32.31 12.99 3.75
CA VAL A 24 -31.89 11.95 2.79
C VAL A 24 -30.77 12.45 1.90
N ILE A 25 -30.86 13.69 1.40
CA ILE A 25 -29.82 14.31 0.58
C ILE A 25 -28.53 14.51 1.38
N LEU A 26 -28.62 15.00 2.63
CA LEU A 26 -27.46 15.14 3.50
C LEU A 26 -26.84 13.78 3.82
N SER A 27 -27.66 12.77 4.10
CA SER A 27 -27.19 11.41 4.37
C SER A 27 -26.50 10.79 3.15
N SER A 28 -27.03 10.97 1.94
CA SER A 28 -26.41 10.47 0.72
C SER A 28 -25.13 11.23 0.36
N ILE A 29 -25.05 12.52 0.65
CA ILE A 29 -23.79 13.30 0.54
C ILE A 29 -22.75 12.76 1.51
N VAL A 30 -23.10 12.54 2.79
CA VAL A 30 -22.16 11.99 3.79
C VAL A 30 -21.70 10.57 3.43
N LEU A 31 -22.61 9.72 2.98
CA LEU A 31 -22.26 8.36 2.51
C LEU A 31 -21.39 8.40 1.25
N GLY A 32 -21.69 9.29 0.31
CA GLY A 32 -20.93 9.49 -0.91
C GLY A 32 -19.53 10.03 -0.66
N THR A 33 -19.38 11.01 0.24
CA THR A 33 -18.08 11.55 0.63
C THR A 33 -17.28 10.54 1.44
N TYR A 34 -17.91 9.73 2.30
CA TYR A 34 -17.24 8.65 3.01
C TYR A 34 -16.71 7.59 2.03
N ALA A 35 -17.51 7.20 1.03
CA ALA A 35 -17.08 6.29 -0.02
C ALA A 35 -15.95 6.87 -0.89
N MET A 36 -15.97 8.18 -1.18
CA MET A 36 -14.90 8.86 -1.93
C MET A 36 -13.64 9.12 -1.09
N SER A 37 -13.77 9.26 0.23
CA SER A 37 -12.63 9.47 1.13
C SER A 37 -11.76 8.21 1.32
N PHE A 38 -12.15 7.07 0.73
CA PHE A 38 -11.28 5.92 0.50
C PHE A 38 -10.31 6.11 -0.67
N ASN A 39 -10.08 7.34 -1.14
CA ASN A 39 -8.95 7.64 -2.01
C ASN A 39 -7.67 7.44 -1.18
N SER A 40 -7.07 6.26 -1.27
CA SER A 40 -5.85 5.96 -0.52
C SER A 40 -4.80 6.99 -0.94
N LYS A 41 -4.27 7.73 0.05
CA LYS A 41 -3.24 8.74 -0.18
C LYS A 41 -2.11 8.09 -0.98
N GLN A 42 -1.60 8.84 -1.97
CA GLN A 42 -0.42 8.41 -2.71
C GLN A 42 0.70 8.10 -1.71
N LEU A 43 1.26 6.91 -1.81
CA LEU A 43 2.34 6.43 -0.95
C LEU A 43 3.42 5.83 -1.85
N ASN A 44 4.63 6.37 -1.76
CA ASN A 44 5.77 5.86 -2.50
C ASN A 44 6.92 5.63 -1.52
N LEU A 45 7.30 4.38 -1.33
CA LEU A 45 8.35 3.98 -0.40
C LEU A 45 9.44 3.22 -1.14
N SER A 46 10.69 3.53 -0.83
CA SER A 46 11.85 2.74 -1.26
C SER A 46 12.58 2.20 -0.04
N CYS A 47 12.62 0.87 0.08
CA CYS A 47 13.20 0.15 1.20
C CYS A 47 14.44 -0.61 0.73
N LEU A 48 15.55 -0.52 1.47
CA LEU A 48 16.81 -1.19 1.14
C LEU A 48 17.26 -2.03 2.32
N ALA A 49 17.61 -3.28 2.05
CA ALA A 49 18.19 -4.20 3.02
C ALA A 49 19.50 -4.76 2.46
N LYS A 50 20.60 -4.58 3.20
CA LYS A 50 21.86 -5.29 2.92
C LYS A 50 21.76 -6.67 3.54
N LEU A 51 22.09 -7.71 2.76
CA LEU A 51 22.11 -9.07 3.27
C LEU A 51 23.33 -9.25 4.17
N TYR A 52 23.12 -9.81 5.36
CA TYR A 52 24.21 -10.13 6.27
C TYR A 52 25.04 -11.27 5.67
N GLN A 53 26.32 -11.02 5.42
CA GLN A 53 27.28 -12.07 5.09
C GLN A 53 27.90 -12.59 6.36
N SER A 54 27.77 -13.90 6.59
CA SER A 54 28.40 -14.54 7.73
C SER A 54 29.91 -14.39 7.63
N PRO A 55 30.59 -13.89 8.68
CA PRO A 55 32.04 -13.74 8.69
C PRO A 55 32.79 -15.09 8.66
N PHE A 56 32.05 -16.21 8.74
CA PHE A 56 32.59 -17.57 8.70
C PHE A 56 32.55 -18.22 7.30
N MET A 57 32.10 -17.51 6.26
CA MET A 57 32.23 -17.98 4.89
C MET A 57 33.70 -17.85 4.46
N ALA A 58 34.31 -18.98 4.07
CA ALA A 58 35.73 -19.13 3.82
C ALA A 58 36.32 -18.04 2.91
N GLU A 59 37.57 -17.62 3.19
CA GLU A 59 38.40 -16.62 2.51
C GLU A 59 38.55 -16.78 0.97
N SER A 60 37.95 -17.80 0.37
CA SER A 60 38.12 -18.18 -1.04
C SER A 60 36.93 -17.83 -1.95
N LEU A 61 35.83 -17.29 -1.42
CA LEU A 61 34.71 -16.83 -2.26
C LEU A 61 34.75 -15.30 -2.40
N PRO A 62 34.52 -14.74 -3.62
CA PRO A 62 34.45 -13.30 -3.78
C PRO A 62 33.39 -12.73 -2.84
N ALA A 63 33.73 -11.65 -2.12
CA ALA A 63 32.80 -10.93 -1.26
C ALA A 63 31.78 -10.17 -2.11
N PHE A 64 30.84 -10.89 -2.70
CA PHE A 64 29.79 -10.31 -3.53
C PHE A 64 28.81 -9.55 -2.66
N SER A 65 28.65 -8.25 -2.86
CA SER A 65 27.71 -7.47 -2.06
C SER A 65 26.28 -7.78 -2.50
N GLN A 66 25.54 -8.53 -1.69
CA GLN A 66 24.15 -8.87 -1.98
C GLN A 66 23.21 -7.90 -1.29
N SER A 67 22.19 -7.43 -2.00
CA SER A 67 21.17 -6.55 -1.45
C SER A 67 19.77 -6.91 -1.92
N LEU A 68 18.81 -6.55 -1.10
CA LEU A 68 17.39 -6.63 -1.39
C LEU A 68 16.81 -5.22 -1.36
N ALA A 69 15.93 -4.94 -2.31
CA ALA A 69 15.15 -3.72 -2.32
C ALA A 69 13.67 -4.06 -2.39
N LEU A 70 12.86 -3.26 -1.72
CA LEU A 70 11.41 -3.30 -1.83
C LEU A 70 10.92 -1.89 -2.13
N ASP A 71 10.33 -1.70 -3.30
CA ASP A 71 9.63 -0.48 -3.63
C ASP A 71 8.12 -0.70 -3.52
N VAL A 72 7.45 0.17 -2.76
CA VAL A 72 5.99 0.16 -2.56
C VAL A 72 5.43 1.41 -3.19
N ALA A 73 4.55 1.25 -4.18
CA ALA A 73 3.83 2.35 -4.78
C ALA A 73 2.32 2.09 -4.66
N ILE A 74 1.63 3.01 -3.99
CA ILE A 74 0.17 3.06 -3.90
C ILE A 74 -0.29 4.37 -4.51
N GLU A 75 -1.19 4.29 -5.48
CA GLU A 75 -1.77 5.45 -6.15
C GLU A 75 -3.27 5.21 -6.38
N ALA A 76 -4.08 6.13 -5.86
CA ALA A 76 -5.55 6.03 -5.82
C ALA A 76 -6.04 4.75 -5.12
N ASN A 77 -6.19 3.65 -5.85
CA ASN A 77 -6.57 2.34 -5.33
C ASN A 77 -5.72 1.20 -5.92
N HIS A 78 -4.64 1.53 -6.62
CA HIS A 78 -3.72 0.56 -7.19
C HIS A 78 -2.51 0.40 -6.29
N ALA A 79 -2.06 -0.84 -6.15
CA ALA A 79 -0.86 -1.18 -5.41
C ALA A 79 0.13 -1.87 -6.34
N LYS A 80 1.41 -1.48 -6.25
CA LYS A 80 2.53 -2.13 -6.91
C LYS A 80 3.64 -2.33 -5.89
N LEU A 81 4.10 -3.57 -5.77
CA LEU A 81 5.25 -3.92 -4.94
C LEU A 81 6.34 -4.48 -5.85
N SER A 82 7.55 -3.95 -5.75
CA SER A 82 8.69 -4.43 -6.55
C SER A 82 9.77 -4.93 -5.60
N TYR A 83 9.89 -6.25 -5.48
CA TYR A 83 10.91 -6.90 -4.68
C TYR A 83 12.10 -7.25 -5.58
N ARG A 84 13.23 -6.60 -5.39
CA ARG A 84 14.42 -6.71 -6.24
C ARG A 84 15.57 -7.34 -5.47
N TYR A 85 16.30 -8.21 -6.15
CA TYR A 85 17.55 -8.78 -5.68
C TYR A 85 18.68 -8.27 -6.56
N ALA A 86 19.69 -7.70 -5.92
CA ALA A 86 20.87 -7.19 -6.60
C ALA A 86 22.13 -7.83 -6.02
N GLN A 87 23.13 -7.99 -6.88
CA GLN A 87 24.46 -8.42 -6.52
C GLN A 87 25.45 -7.46 -7.17
N ASP A 88 26.35 -6.89 -6.36
CA ASP A 88 27.34 -5.90 -6.78
C ASP A 88 26.74 -4.68 -7.48
N GLY A 89 25.55 -4.28 -7.02
CA GLY A 89 24.80 -3.15 -7.55
C GLY A 89 24.05 -3.44 -8.86
N GLN A 90 24.14 -4.65 -9.41
CA GLN A 90 23.38 -5.06 -10.58
C GLN A 90 22.09 -5.79 -10.16
N ASP A 91 20.93 -5.29 -10.62
CA ASP A 91 19.64 -5.95 -10.42
C ASP A 91 19.60 -7.26 -11.19
N LEU A 92 19.64 -8.37 -10.46
CA LEU A 92 19.73 -9.72 -11.00
C LEU A 92 18.33 -10.32 -11.25
N ALA A 93 17.38 -10.04 -10.36
CA ALA A 93 16.00 -10.46 -10.50
C ALA A 93 15.05 -9.52 -9.76
N ALA A 94 13.82 -9.42 -10.25
CA ALA A 94 12.76 -8.63 -9.65
C ALA A 94 11.42 -9.36 -9.72
N LEU A 95 10.74 -9.46 -8.58
CA LEU A 95 9.38 -9.95 -8.49
C LEU A 95 8.45 -8.75 -8.32
N ILE A 96 7.67 -8.48 -9.37
CA ILE A 96 6.80 -7.31 -9.44
C ILE A 96 5.37 -7.77 -9.26
N TYR A 97 4.79 -7.32 -8.17
CA TYR A 97 3.41 -7.53 -7.85
C TYR A 97 2.54 -6.34 -8.22
N ARG A 98 1.31 -6.60 -8.65
CA ARG A 98 0.29 -5.57 -8.88
C ARG A 98 -1.09 -6.02 -8.39
N GLY A 99 -1.91 -5.04 -8.06
CA GLY A 99 -3.31 -5.23 -7.72
C GLY A 99 -3.92 -3.96 -7.15
N LYS A 100 -4.70 -4.11 -6.07
CA LYS A 100 -5.49 -3.02 -5.49
C LYS A 100 -5.33 -2.90 -3.98
N VAL A 101 -5.55 -1.69 -3.48
CA VAL A 101 -5.85 -1.43 -2.07
C VAL A 101 -7.34 -1.62 -1.87
N SER A 102 -7.72 -2.58 -1.03
CA SER A 102 -9.12 -2.88 -0.76
C SER A 102 -9.70 -2.06 0.38
N ALA A 103 -8.85 -1.69 1.35
CA ALA A 103 -9.21 -0.81 2.46
C ALA A 103 -7.94 -0.19 3.07
N LEU A 104 -8.13 0.92 3.76
CA LEU A 104 -7.17 1.52 4.68
C LEU A 104 -7.84 1.59 6.05
N GLU A 105 -7.20 1.02 7.08
CA GLU A 105 -7.62 1.13 8.47
C GLU A 105 -6.89 2.30 9.13
N PRO A 106 -7.52 3.48 9.32
CA PRO A 106 -6.81 4.68 9.76
C PRO A 106 -6.29 4.59 11.20
N GLY A 107 -6.99 3.84 12.06
CA GLY A 107 -6.60 3.69 13.47
C GLY A 107 -5.29 2.93 13.67
N THR A 108 -4.90 2.08 12.70
CA THR A 108 -3.66 1.28 12.75
C THR A 108 -2.71 1.61 11.60
N MET A 109 -3.09 2.55 10.72
CA MET A 109 -2.41 2.87 9.46
C MET A 109 -2.08 1.62 8.63
N THR A 110 -3.07 0.72 8.50
CA THR A 110 -2.91 -0.56 7.81
C THR A 110 -3.62 -0.57 6.45
N TYR A 111 -2.84 -0.78 5.40
CA TYR A 111 -3.33 -0.98 4.03
C TYR A 111 -3.63 -2.45 3.78
N LYS A 112 -4.87 -2.76 3.38
CA LYS A 112 -5.31 -4.10 2.99
C LYS A 112 -5.08 -4.31 1.50
N LEU A 113 -4.04 -5.06 1.15
CA LEU A 113 -3.59 -5.24 -0.23
C LEU A 113 -4.14 -6.54 -0.82
N ASN A 114 -4.72 -6.45 -2.01
CA ASN A 114 -5.13 -7.59 -2.82
C ASN A 114 -4.35 -7.55 -4.14
N LEU A 115 -3.34 -8.40 -4.27
CA LEU A 115 -2.55 -8.54 -5.48
C LEU A 115 -3.07 -9.66 -6.35
N ASP A 116 -3.34 -9.39 -7.61
CA ASP A 116 -3.86 -10.34 -8.59
C ASP A 116 -2.85 -10.66 -9.70
N GLN A 117 -1.68 -10.02 -9.68
CA GLN A 117 -0.60 -10.24 -10.64
C GLN A 117 0.75 -10.35 -9.95
N ALA A 118 1.57 -11.29 -10.41
CA ALA A 118 2.99 -11.38 -10.09
C ALA A 118 3.79 -11.68 -11.36
N ASN A 119 4.75 -10.80 -11.66
CA ASN A 119 5.64 -10.95 -12.81
C ASN A 119 7.07 -11.05 -12.32
N LEU A 120 7.75 -12.14 -12.68
CA LEU A 120 9.18 -12.29 -12.45
C LEU A 120 9.93 -11.70 -13.65
N LYS A 121 10.83 -10.76 -13.38
CA LYS A 121 11.84 -10.28 -14.32
C LYS A 121 13.19 -10.81 -13.87
N MET A 122 14.00 -11.28 -14.81
CA MET A 122 15.36 -11.73 -14.55
C MET A 122 16.29 -11.03 -15.54
N ASP A 123 17.53 -10.81 -15.13
CA ASP A 123 18.59 -10.43 -16.07
C ASP A 123 18.74 -11.51 -17.15
N LEU A 124 19.04 -11.10 -18.39
CA LEU A 124 19.12 -12.01 -19.54
C LEU A 124 20.22 -13.07 -19.38
N LEU A 125 21.25 -12.78 -18.58
CA LEU A 125 22.36 -13.70 -18.30
C LEU A 125 22.01 -14.70 -17.20
N GLN A 126 20.90 -14.51 -16.47
CA GLN A 126 20.44 -15.43 -15.45
C GLN A 126 19.51 -16.49 -16.01
N THR A 127 19.92 -17.76 -15.85
CA THR A 127 19.13 -18.93 -16.24
C THR A 127 18.20 -19.42 -15.14
N GLU A 128 18.48 -19.08 -13.88
CA GLU A 128 17.74 -19.54 -12.72
C GLU A 128 17.31 -18.39 -11.80
N VAL A 129 16.23 -18.63 -11.06
CA VAL A 129 15.76 -17.69 -10.03
C VAL A 129 16.73 -17.76 -8.83
N PRO A 130 17.26 -16.61 -8.35
CA PRO A 130 18.10 -16.58 -7.15
C PRO A 130 17.44 -17.30 -5.98
N ASP A 131 18.22 -18.08 -5.22
CA ASP A 131 17.71 -18.92 -4.13
C ASP A 131 16.88 -18.13 -3.12
N LEU A 132 17.32 -16.91 -2.79
CA LEU A 132 16.64 -16.00 -1.86
C LEU A 132 15.24 -15.57 -2.34
N MET A 133 14.97 -15.59 -3.64
CA MET A 133 13.66 -15.25 -4.21
C MET A 133 12.81 -16.48 -4.51
N ARG A 134 13.41 -17.66 -4.65
CA ARG A 134 12.74 -18.89 -5.10
C ARG A 134 11.53 -19.26 -4.26
N ALA A 135 11.65 -19.13 -2.93
CA ALA A 135 10.55 -19.42 -2.01
C ALA A 135 9.35 -18.48 -2.24
N GLU A 136 9.62 -17.19 -2.46
CA GLU A 136 8.61 -16.16 -2.67
C GLU A 136 7.94 -16.27 -4.04
N VAL A 137 8.71 -16.57 -5.08
CA VAL A 137 8.18 -16.88 -6.43
C VAL A 137 7.27 -18.12 -6.38
N ARG A 138 7.65 -19.17 -5.66
CA ARG A 138 6.83 -20.37 -5.55
C ARG A 138 5.52 -20.10 -4.80
N LYS A 139 5.59 -19.42 -3.65
CA LYS A 139 4.42 -19.04 -2.85
C LYS A 139 3.45 -18.17 -3.65
N SER A 140 3.97 -17.17 -4.36
CA SER A 140 3.13 -16.26 -5.15
C SER A 140 2.44 -16.96 -6.31
N ARG A 141 3.17 -17.81 -7.05
CA ARG A 141 2.56 -18.63 -8.11
C ARG A 141 1.46 -19.54 -7.58
N GLN A 142 1.71 -20.22 -6.46
CA GLN A 142 0.73 -21.11 -5.85
C GLN A 142 -0.54 -20.34 -5.45
N ALA A 143 -0.40 -19.24 -4.71
CA ALA A 143 -1.54 -18.46 -4.26
C ALA A 143 -2.34 -17.85 -5.42
N LEU A 144 -1.65 -17.30 -6.44
CA LEU A 144 -2.32 -16.77 -7.62
C LEU A 144 -3.01 -17.86 -8.46
N PHE A 145 -2.43 -19.06 -8.55
CA PHE A 145 -3.05 -20.16 -9.27
C PHE A 145 -4.28 -20.73 -8.54
N GLU A 146 -4.18 -20.93 -7.23
CA GLU A 146 -5.24 -21.54 -6.42
C GLU A 146 -6.39 -20.56 -6.11
N GLN A 147 -6.08 -19.29 -5.86
CA GLN A 147 -7.02 -18.32 -5.30
C GLN A 147 -7.27 -17.12 -6.23
N GLY A 148 -6.51 -17.00 -7.33
CA GLY A 148 -6.58 -15.85 -8.24
C GLY A 148 -6.03 -14.54 -7.66
N ARG A 149 -5.62 -14.53 -6.38
CA ARG A 149 -5.14 -13.35 -5.67
C ARG A 149 -4.30 -13.73 -4.45
N MET A 150 -3.51 -12.77 -3.99
CA MET A 150 -2.78 -12.79 -2.73
C MET A 150 -3.26 -11.62 -1.88
N SER A 151 -3.68 -11.91 -0.65
CA SER A 151 -4.11 -10.89 0.30
C SER A 151 -3.12 -10.81 1.44
N PHE A 152 -2.65 -9.59 1.73
CA PHE A 152 -1.80 -9.32 2.89
C PHE A 152 -1.99 -7.87 3.34
N ASP A 153 -1.62 -7.63 4.58
CA ASP A 153 -1.76 -6.33 5.21
C ASP A 153 -0.39 -5.69 5.31
N MET A 154 -0.30 -4.41 4.94
CA MET A 154 0.88 -3.59 5.11
C MET A 154 0.57 -2.49 6.12
N GLN A 155 1.21 -2.57 7.28
CA GLN A 155 1.06 -1.60 8.36
C GLN A 155 2.23 -0.62 8.35
N ILE A 156 1.94 0.68 8.41
CA ILE A 156 2.93 1.68 8.80
C ILE A 156 3.06 1.62 10.33
N VAL A 157 4.22 1.18 10.81
CA VAL A 157 4.50 0.99 12.24
C VAL A 157 5.03 2.28 12.86
N ASP A 158 5.91 2.97 12.13
CA ASP A 158 6.50 4.23 12.57
C ASP A 158 6.81 5.10 11.36
N MET A 159 6.83 6.41 11.55
CA MET A 159 7.10 7.39 10.51
C MET A 159 7.77 8.63 11.12
N ASP A 160 8.96 8.94 10.62
CA ASP A 160 9.65 10.19 10.88
C ASP A 160 9.66 11.03 9.61
N THR A 161 8.75 12.00 9.56
CA THR A 161 8.57 12.90 8.42
C THR A 161 9.72 13.91 8.25
N LEU A 162 10.59 14.08 9.26
CA LEU A 162 11.73 15.01 9.15
C LEU A 162 12.91 14.37 8.40
N ASN A 163 13.04 13.04 8.50
CA ASN A 163 14.12 12.26 7.90
C ASN A 163 13.63 11.37 6.73
N ASP A 164 12.39 11.59 6.27
CA ASP A 164 11.70 10.78 5.27
C ASP A 164 11.71 9.29 5.59
N PHE A 165 11.74 8.90 6.87
CA PHE A 165 11.89 7.51 7.29
C PHE A 165 10.53 6.89 7.61
N VAL A 166 10.29 5.68 7.10
CA VAL A 166 9.05 4.93 7.35
C VAL A 166 9.40 3.48 7.67
N LEU A 167 8.90 2.98 8.80
CA LEU A 167 8.96 1.57 9.15
C LEU A 167 7.64 0.90 8.80
N ILE A 168 7.69 -0.10 7.92
CA ILE A 168 6.51 -0.89 7.53
C ILE A 168 6.62 -2.34 7.97
N LYS A 169 5.47 -2.96 8.22
CA LYS A 169 5.35 -4.38 8.57
C LYS A 169 4.32 -5.07 7.68
N PHE A 170 4.66 -6.25 7.19
CA PHE A 170 3.73 -7.10 6.43
C PHE A 170 3.12 -8.20 7.31
N TYR A 171 1.83 -8.48 7.11
CA TYR A 171 1.14 -9.63 7.71
C TYR A 171 0.55 -10.53 6.63
N PRO A 172 0.62 -11.87 6.79
CA PRO A 172 1.03 -12.59 8.00
C PRO A 172 2.55 -12.82 8.14
N SER A 173 3.37 -12.44 7.15
CA SER A 173 4.80 -12.80 7.12
C SER A 173 5.63 -12.24 8.28
N GLY A 174 5.19 -11.12 8.88
CA GLY A 174 5.89 -10.45 9.96
C GLY A 174 7.14 -9.69 9.52
N HIS A 175 7.42 -9.61 8.20
CA HIS A 175 8.59 -8.91 7.69
C HIS A 175 8.51 -7.41 7.96
N LEU A 176 9.61 -6.85 8.47
CA LEU A 176 9.80 -5.44 8.72
C LEU A 176 10.73 -4.84 7.68
N TRP A 177 10.38 -3.65 7.19
CA TRP A 177 11.19 -2.91 6.22
C TRP A 177 11.34 -1.46 6.68
N ALA A 178 12.59 -1.02 6.73
CA ALA A 178 12.95 0.38 6.86
C ALA A 178 13.01 1.00 5.46
N CYS A 179 12.24 2.07 5.26
CA CYS A 179 12.01 2.67 3.96
C CYS A 179 12.22 4.18 4.01
N ARG A 180 12.48 4.77 2.85
CA ARG A 180 12.37 6.21 2.62
C ARG A 180 11.06 6.54 1.92
N SER A 181 10.38 7.59 2.35
CA SER A 181 9.21 8.15 1.68
C SER A 181 9.62 9.15 0.61
N HIS A 182 8.89 9.19 -0.50
CA HIS A 182 9.09 10.12 -1.61
C HIS A 182 7.80 10.86 -1.97
#